data_AF-A0A841E4S6-F1
#
_entry.id   AF-A0A841E4S6-F1
#
_cell.length_a   1.000
_cell.length_b   1.000
_cell.length_c   1.000
_cell.angle_alpha   90.00
_cell.angle_beta   90.00
_cell.angle_gamma   90.00
#
_symmetry.space_group_name_H-M   'P 1'
#
loop_
_entity.id
_entity.type
_entity.pdbx_description
1 polymer ?
#
loop_
_entity_poly.entity_id
_entity_poly.type
_entity_poly.pdbx_seq_one_letter_code
_entity_poly.pdbx_strand_id
1 'polypeptide(L)'
;MSIHTHTCVAVHCDRCADTWWHAGGEFVGVPHYPTEAEAFAELKGELGWRIEPGKQLCPDCAKDEDCERNGHLMSSWRTCWCRCNTDRTEPTCGHLWRQCAHCDGAFEKVTVTETGVQDGVTA
;
A
#
# COMPACT_ATOMS: atom_id res chain seq x y z
N MET A 1 31.21 -1.16 -30.47
CA MET A 1 30.41 -0.94 -29.24
C MET A 1 30.31 0.56 -29.06
N SER A 2 29.12 1.14 -29.17
CA SER A 2 28.89 2.58 -28.95
C SER A 2 28.22 2.79 -27.61
N ILE A 3 28.61 3.85 -26.90
CA ILE A 3 27.99 4.31 -25.67
C ILE A 3 27.17 5.54 -26.03
N HIS A 4 25.92 5.57 -25.57
CA HIS A 4 25.02 6.71 -25.76
C HIS A 4 24.69 7.30 -24.39
N THR A 5 24.71 8.64 -24.29
CA THR A 5 24.29 9.39 -23.10
C THR A 5 23.00 10.12 -23.44
N HIS A 6 22.02 10.05 -22.54
CA HIS A 6 20.76 10.80 -22.65
C HIS A 6 20.43 11.44 -21.30
N THR A 7 19.68 12.54 -21.34
CA THR A 7 19.09 13.17 -20.16
C THR A 7 17.63 12.71 -20.06
N CYS A 8 17.16 12.45 -18.85
CA CYS A 8 15.80 11.99 -18.59
C CYS A 8 15.31 12.59 -17.26
N VAL A 9 13.99 12.54 -17.08
CA VAL A 9 13.28 12.89 -15.85
C VAL A 9 12.90 11.59 -15.15
N ALA A 10 13.25 11.47 -13.87
CA ALA A 10 12.75 10.43 -12.99
C ALA A 10 11.94 11.11 -11.88
N VAL A 11 10.83 10.50 -11.47
CA VAL A 11 9.95 11.07 -10.44
C VAL A 11 10.05 10.26 -9.17
N HIS A 12 10.13 10.99 -8.06
CA HIS A 12 10.24 10.45 -6.72
C HIS A 12 9.01 10.87 -5.93
N CYS A 13 8.52 9.97 -5.08
CA CYS A 13 7.49 10.33 -4.11
C CYS A 13 8.06 11.30 -3.08
N ASP A 14 7.40 12.43 -2.85
CA ASP A 14 7.88 13.45 -1.90
C ASP A 14 7.89 12.98 -0.44
N ARG A 15 7.18 11.88 -0.13
CA ARG A 15 7.08 11.33 1.22
C ARG A 15 8.07 10.20 1.49
N CYS A 16 8.07 9.16 0.66
CA CYS A 16 8.90 7.98 0.88
C CYS A 16 10.16 7.93 0.00
N ALA A 17 10.36 8.91 -0.88
CA ALA A 17 11.40 8.93 -1.91
C ALA A 17 11.35 7.72 -2.87
N ASP A 18 10.27 6.95 -2.84
CA ASP A 18 10.08 5.80 -3.70
C ASP A 18 9.97 6.25 -5.16
N THR A 19 10.63 5.49 -6.02
CA THR A 19 10.74 5.71 -7.47
C THR A 19 10.21 4.53 -8.26
N TRP A 20 9.66 3.52 -7.58
CA TRP A 20 9.41 2.22 -8.16
C TRP A 20 8.07 2.17 -8.91
N TRP A 21 8.13 1.64 -10.13
CA TRP A 21 6.96 1.13 -10.83
C TRP A 21 6.73 -0.33 -10.46
N HIS A 22 5.51 -0.64 -10.02
CA HIS A 22 5.04 -2.02 -9.87
C HIS A 22 3.97 -2.35 -10.92
N ALA A 23 4.16 -3.43 -11.68
CA ALA A 23 3.13 -4.00 -12.56
C ALA A 23 2.73 -5.38 -12.04
N GLY A 24 1.46 -5.58 -11.71
CA GLY A 24 0.98 -6.88 -11.21
C GLY A 24 1.66 -7.36 -9.92
N GLY A 25 2.23 -6.45 -9.12
CA GLY A 25 2.98 -6.78 -7.91
C GLY A 25 4.48 -7.03 -8.13
N GLU A 26 4.96 -7.03 -9.36
CA GLU A 26 6.39 -7.18 -9.68
C GLU A 26 7.07 -5.82 -9.83
N PHE A 27 8.32 -5.73 -9.37
CA PHE A 27 9.18 -4.57 -9.60
C PHE A 27 9.59 -4.50 -11.08
N VAL A 28 9.21 -3.41 -11.75
CA VAL A 28 9.51 -3.21 -13.18
C VAL A 28 10.72 -2.29 -13.37
N GLY A 29 10.96 -1.37 -12.44
CA GLY A 29 12.08 -0.43 -12.51
C GLY A 29 11.68 0.97 -12.08
N VAL A 30 12.58 1.92 -12.33
CA VAL A 30 12.30 3.35 -12.25
C VAL A 30 11.93 3.82 -13.65
N PRO A 31 10.74 4.39 -13.89
CA PRO A 31 10.38 4.92 -15.18
C PRO A 31 11.13 6.24 -15.44
N HIS A 32 11.69 6.36 -16.64
CA HIS A 32 12.46 7.52 -17.09
C HIS A 32 11.73 8.18 -18.25
N TYR A 33 11.52 9.48 -18.16
CA TYR A 33 10.72 10.25 -19.11
C TYR A 33 11.59 11.24 -19.90
N PRO A 34 11.28 11.49 -21.18
CA PRO A 34 11.93 12.56 -21.94
C PRO A 34 11.64 13.96 -21.38
N THR A 35 10.45 14.18 -20.80
CA THR A 35 10.01 15.48 -20.27
C THR A 35 9.19 15.35 -18.97
N GLU A 36 9.12 16.43 -18.19
CA GLU A 36 8.26 16.49 -17.00
C GLU A 36 6.76 16.36 -17.34
N ALA A 37 6.34 16.94 -18.48
CA ALA A 37 4.95 16.89 -18.90
C ALA A 37 4.49 15.45 -19.20
N GLU A 38 5.33 14.66 -19.87
CA GLU A 38 5.07 13.23 -20.12
C GLU A 38 5.08 12.43 -18.82
N ALA A 39 6.03 12.71 -17.91
CA ALA A 39 6.06 12.10 -16.59
C ALA A 39 4.73 12.32 -15.84
N PHE A 40 4.28 13.57 -15.71
CA PHE A 40 3.02 13.86 -15.00
C PHE A 40 1.79 13.26 -15.66
N ALA A 41 1.74 13.20 -17.00
CA ALA A 41 0.64 12.60 -17.72
C ALA A 41 0.50 11.11 -17.40
N GLU A 42 1.61 10.36 -17.43
CA GLU A 42 1.62 8.93 -17.14
C GLU A 42 1.37 8.64 -15.66
N LEU A 43 2.06 9.37 -14.77
CA LEU A 43 1.91 9.22 -13.32
C LEU A 43 0.45 9.37 -12.87
N LYS A 44 -0.23 10.39 -13.38
CA LYS A 44 -1.63 10.68 -13.05
C LYS A 44 -2.61 9.72 -13.72
N GLY A 45 -2.33 9.28 -14.94
CA GLY A 45 -3.24 8.47 -15.75
C GLY A 45 -3.17 6.98 -15.42
N GLU A 46 -1.98 6.40 -15.59
CA GLU A 46 -1.79 4.94 -15.59
C GLU A 46 -1.32 4.42 -14.23
N LEU A 47 -0.57 5.23 -13.50
CA LEU A 47 0.06 4.81 -12.24
C LEU A 47 -0.71 5.16 -10.98
N GLY A 48 -1.75 5.96 -11.07
CA GLY A 48 -2.55 6.37 -9.92
C GLY A 48 -1.78 7.22 -8.90
N TRP A 49 -0.70 7.90 -9.30
CA TRP A 49 -0.04 8.88 -8.43
C TRP A 49 -0.96 10.08 -8.20
N ARG A 50 -0.86 10.65 -7.00
CA ARG A 50 -1.48 11.94 -6.70
C ARG A 50 -0.49 13.05 -7.05
N ILE A 51 -0.80 13.78 -8.12
CA ILE A 51 -0.02 14.91 -8.59
C ILE A 51 -0.76 16.20 -8.28
N GLU A 52 -0.18 17.01 -7.40
CA GLU A 52 -0.65 18.33 -7.00
C GLU A 52 0.47 19.36 -7.19
N PRO A 53 0.16 20.67 -7.28
CA PRO A 53 1.19 21.69 -7.35
C PRO A 53 2.17 21.60 -6.17
N GLY A 54 3.44 21.30 -6.45
CA GLY A 54 4.48 21.19 -5.42
C GLY A 54 4.42 19.92 -4.57
N LYS A 55 3.60 18.92 -4.95
CA LYS A 55 3.51 17.66 -4.23
C LYS A 55 3.18 16.48 -5.15
N GLN A 56 3.98 15.43 -5.10
CA GLN A 56 3.79 14.18 -5.84
C GLN A 56 3.88 13.00 -4.89
N LEU A 57 2.77 12.28 -4.72
CA LEU A 57 2.71 11.10 -3.87
C LEU A 57 2.49 9.85 -4.73
N CYS A 58 3.26 8.80 -4.44
CA CYS A 58 2.97 7.46 -4.93
C CYS A 58 1.60 6.99 -4.38
N PRO A 59 0.99 5.96 -5.01
CA PRO A 59 -0.35 5.50 -4.63
C PRO A 59 -0.48 5.16 -3.14
N ASP A 60 0.54 4.55 -2.55
CA ASP A 60 0.50 4.13 -1.15
C ASP A 60 0.62 5.32 -0.18
N CYS A 61 1.56 6.23 -0.44
CA CYS A 61 1.66 7.47 0.35
C CYS A 61 0.42 8.36 0.22
N ALA A 62 -0.26 8.34 -0.94
CA ALA A 62 -1.52 9.05 -1.13
C ALA A 62 -2.66 8.43 -0.28
N LYS A 63 -2.72 7.09 -0.18
CA LYS A 63 -3.69 6.39 0.70
C LYS A 63 -3.40 6.66 2.18
N ASP A 64 -2.14 6.66 2.57
CA ASP A 64 -1.73 6.95 3.95
C ASP A 64 -2.14 8.37 4.35
N GLU A 65 -1.88 9.35 3.49
CA GLU A 65 -2.30 10.72 3.72
C GLU A 65 -3.82 10.90 3.81
N ASP A 66 -4.58 10.14 3.01
CA ASP A 66 -6.04 10.12 3.14
C ASP A 66 -6.48 9.53 4.48
N CYS A 67 -5.81 8.48 4.96
CA CYS A 67 -6.09 7.87 6.26
C CYS A 67 -5.73 8.80 7.42
N GLU A 68 -4.61 9.52 7.33
CA GLU A 68 -4.20 10.52 8.33
C GLU A 68 -5.24 11.64 8.45
N ARG A 69 -5.84 12.05 7.33
CA ARG A 69 -6.86 13.11 7.30
C ARG A 69 -8.24 12.65 7.76
N ASN A 70 -8.67 11.46 7.35
CA ASN A 70 -10.06 11.02 7.50
C ASN A 70 -10.25 9.90 8.55
N GLY A 71 -9.15 9.37 9.09
CA GLY A 71 -9.14 8.13 9.85
C GLY A 71 -9.12 6.88 8.95
N HIS A 72 -8.73 5.75 9.53
CA HIS A 72 -8.70 4.48 8.81
C HIS A 72 -10.11 3.93 8.56
N LEU A 73 -10.37 3.53 7.32
CA LEU A 73 -11.60 2.82 6.94
C LEU A 73 -11.49 1.34 7.30
N MET A 74 -11.69 1.01 8.57
CA MET A 74 -11.58 -0.36 9.04
C MET A 74 -12.66 -1.25 8.42
N SER A 75 -12.23 -2.35 7.79
CA SER A 75 -13.13 -3.39 7.27
C SER A 75 -13.86 -4.14 8.40
N SER A 76 -14.86 -4.94 8.02
CA SER A 76 -15.51 -5.88 8.95
C SER A 76 -14.50 -6.88 9.50
N TRP A 77 -14.69 -7.28 10.77
CA TRP A 77 -13.91 -8.34 11.40
C TRP A 77 -13.98 -9.64 10.60
N ARG A 78 -12.83 -10.28 10.41
CA ARG A 78 -12.64 -11.55 9.73
C ARG A 78 -11.99 -12.54 10.68
N THR A 79 -12.39 -13.80 10.57
CA THR A 79 -11.73 -14.87 11.32
C THR A 79 -10.30 -15.04 10.81
N CYS A 80 -9.35 -15.12 11.75
CA CYS A 80 -7.96 -15.37 11.44
C CYS A 80 -7.77 -16.85 11.13
N TRP A 81 -7.19 -17.13 9.96
CA TRP A 81 -6.88 -18.48 9.54
C TRP A 81 -5.40 -18.81 9.72
N CYS A 82 -4.76 -18.28 10.77
CA CYS A 82 -3.31 -18.40 10.98
C CYS A 82 -2.75 -19.84 11.10
N ARG A 83 -3.60 -20.88 11.01
CA ARG A 83 -3.21 -22.29 10.95
C ARG A 83 -3.78 -23.08 9.76
N CYS A 84 -4.09 -22.47 8.60
CA CYS A 84 -4.56 -23.23 7.42
C CYS A 84 -3.58 -24.31 6.93
N ASN A 85 -2.30 -24.23 7.28
CA ASN A 85 -1.31 -25.26 6.93
C ASN A 85 -1.41 -26.53 7.80
N THR A 86 -2.47 -26.64 8.59
CA THR A 86 -2.88 -27.88 9.24
C THR A 86 -4.13 -28.36 8.52
N ASP A 87 -4.30 -29.66 8.30
CA ASP A 87 -5.45 -30.30 7.61
C ASP A 87 -6.80 -30.12 8.35
N ARG A 88 -7.02 -28.97 8.97
CA ARG A 88 -8.16 -28.66 9.83
C ARG A 88 -9.18 -27.84 9.05
N THR A 89 -10.42 -28.28 9.15
CA THR A 89 -11.62 -27.64 8.58
C THR A 89 -12.09 -26.40 9.35
N GLU A 90 -11.50 -26.09 10.50
CA GLU A 90 -11.93 -25.00 11.38
C GLU A 90 -10.75 -24.09 11.83
N PRO A 91 -10.97 -22.77 11.94
CA PRO A 91 -9.97 -21.82 12.41
C PRO A 91 -9.64 -22.06 13.89
N THR A 92 -8.36 -22.21 14.20
CA THR A 92 -7.90 -22.72 15.51
C THR A 92 -7.33 -21.66 16.45
N CYS A 93 -7.14 -20.42 15.98
CA CYS A 93 -6.42 -19.43 16.77
C CYS A 93 -7.28 -18.42 17.53
N GLY A 94 -8.62 -18.52 17.46
CA GLY A 94 -9.55 -17.65 18.21
C GLY A 94 -9.42 -16.16 17.89
N HIS A 95 -8.60 -15.79 16.91
CA HIS A 95 -8.35 -14.40 16.59
C HIS A 95 -9.34 -13.88 15.55
N LEU A 96 -9.87 -12.69 15.79
CA LEU A 96 -10.50 -11.88 14.75
C LEU A 96 -9.52 -10.79 14.35
N TRP A 97 -9.57 -10.40 13.08
CA TRP A 97 -8.76 -9.33 12.57
C TRP A 97 -9.54 -8.46 11.59
N ARG A 98 -9.13 -7.20 11.47
CA ARG A 98 -9.61 -6.29 10.43
C ARG A 98 -8.46 -5.39 9.98
N GLN A 99 -8.53 -4.94 8.74
CA GLN A 99 -7.54 -4.01 8.18
C GLN A 99 -8.26 -2.80 7.56
N CYS A 100 -7.52 -1.71 7.39
CA CYS A 100 -7.99 -0.56 6.64
C CYS A 100 -8.22 -0.96 5.17
N ALA A 101 -9.45 -0.84 4.69
CA ALA A 101 -9.81 -1.16 3.30
C ALA A 101 -9.27 -0.14 2.28
N HIS A 102 -8.65 0.95 2.75
CA HIS A 102 -8.08 1.99 1.90
C HIS A 102 -6.57 1.86 1.73
N CYS A 103 -5.82 1.81 2.84
CA CYS A 103 -4.35 1.76 2.81
C CYS A 103 -3.74 0.37 2.99
N ASP A 104 -4.52 -0.62 3.43
CA ASP A 104 -4.06 -1.97 3.81
C ASP A 104 -2.96 -2.02 4.90
N GLY A 105 -2.42 -0.88 5.33
CA GLY A 105 -1.34 -0.79 6.32
C GLY A 105 -1.81 -0.85 7.77
N ALA A 106 -2.93 -0.19 8.11
CA ALA A 106 -3.46 -0.23 9.47
C ALA A 106 -4.25 -1.51 9.72
N PHE A 107 -4.00 -2.13 10.87
CA PHE A 107 -4.54 -3.44 11.21
C PHE A 107 -4.86 -3.53 12.71
N GLU A 108 -5.96 -4.22 13.01
CA GLU A 108 -6.36 -4.57 14.36
C GLU A 108 -6.58 -6.08 14.48
N LYS A 109 -6.21 -6.62 15.64
CA LYS A 109 -6.42 -8.03 15.98
C LYS A 109 -6.94 -8.13 17.40
N VAL A 110 -7.91 -9.00 17.60
CA VAL A 110 -8.42 -9.35 18.92
C VAL A 110 -8.44 -10.86 19.11
N THR A 111 -8.39 -11.30 20.35
CA THR A 111 -8.55 -12.71 20.72
C THR A 111 -9.93 -12.91 21.34
N VAL A 112 -10.72 -13.81 20.76
CA VAL A 112 -11.99 -14.25 21.32
C VAL A 112 -11.72 -15.47 22.19
N THR A 113 -12.01 -15.32 23.48
CA THR A 113 -11.90 -16.38 24.49
C THR A 113 -13.28 -16.72 25.04
N GLU A 114 -13.40 -17.80 25.80
CA GLU A 114 -14.65 -18.17 26.49
C GLU A 114 -15.14 -17.07 27.45
N THR A 115 -14.25 -16.21 27.94
CA THR A 115 -14.56 -15.12 28.85
C THR A 115 -14.79 -13.77 28.16
N GLY A 116 -14.69 -13.71 26.83
CA GLY A 116 -14.95 -12.51 26.03
C GLY A 116 -13.82 -12.12 25.08
N VAL A 117 -13.90 -10.89 24.54
CA VAL A 117 -12.93 -10.31 23.61
C VAL A 117 -11.79 -9.66 24.39
N GLN A 118 -10.55 -10.02 24.05
CA GLN A 118 -9.33 -9.38 24.56
C GLN A 118 -8.66 -8.62 23.42
N ASP A 119 -8.38 -7.33 23.64
CA ASP A 119 -7.69 -6.50 22.65
C ASP A 119 -6.27 -7.03 22.41
N GLY A 120 -5.96 -7.30 21.16
CA GLY A 120 -4.62 -7.61 20.70
C GLY A 120 -3.93 -6.35 20.17
N VAL A 121 -2.60 -6.40 20.14
CA VAL A 121 -1.71 -5.30 19.74
C VAL A 121 -2.18 -4.61 18.45
N THR A 122 -2.36 -3.29 18.53
CA THR A 122 -2.51 -2.37 17.39
C THR A 122 -1.13 -2.01 16.87
N ALA A 123 -0.91 -2.09 15.56
CA ALA A 123 0.30 -1.61 14.90
C ALA A 123 -0.06 -0.53 13.88
#